data_AF-A0A174LI83-F1
#
_entry.id   AF-A0A174LI83-F1
#
_cell.length_a   1.000
_cell.length_b   1.000
_cell.length_c   1.000
_cell.angle_alpha   90.00
_cell.angle_beta   90.00
_cell.angle_gamma   90.00
#
_symmetry.space_group_name_H-M   'P 1'
#
loop_
_entity.id
_entity.type
_entity.pdbx_description
1 polymer ?
#
loop_
_entity_poly.entity_id
_entity_poly.type
_entity_poly.pdbx_seq_one_letter_code
_entity_poly.pdbx_strand_id
1 'polypeptide(L)'
;MKQQQEQLTAYTLAGIFTLSLRLIVGWTYFSAFWRRLVLENKLIPDSTGYIGEKFNHFLPNSIGIKPIIEYLVSTPDLLWWAMVIFTIIEGVVGLLYMLGFFTRLMSIGVFSLAFGILLGSGWLGTTCLDEWQIGILGVSAGFTIFLSGGGKYSLDYLLQPQLSKNKWLVWVTSGELPLSIKRFSKVAIGGAAILFILTLYTNQVFHNGVWGPLHNKSVKPKIEISDANVNNGALSFKVYRVEGADVYGSFLIGITLKDTSGKVILQKNGEDLALFPLTNIKNDYIAKVVPGKHSLIIPLGSKATLAIRDNSLQNLPEGQYELILTDISGITWNKNITIE
;
A
#
# COMPACT_ATOMS: atom_id res chain seq x y z
N MET A 1 -35.53 18.89 -29.09
CA MET A 1 -34.64 20.07 -29.13
C MET A 1 -34.43 20.67 -27.74
N LYS A 2 -35.46 21.18 -27.04
CA LYS A 2 -35.32 21.78 -25.70
C LYS A 2 -34.64 20.88 -24.65
N GLN A 3 -35.08 19.62 -24.54
CA GLN A 3 -34.51 18.65 -23.59
C GLN A 3 -33.05 18.28 -23.86
N GLN A 4 -32.65 18.23 -25.14
CA GLN A 4 -31.27 17.94 -25.54
C GLN A 4 -30.35 19.13 -25.24
N GLN A 5 -30.85 20.36 -25.41
CA GLN A 5 -30.11 21.58 -25.10
C GLN A 5 -29.97 21.83 -23.59
N GLU A 6 -30.99 21.47 -22.80
CA GLU A 6 -30.91 21.43 -21.33
C GLU A 6 -29.88 20.41 -20.85
N GLN A 7 -29.83 19.23 -21.49
CA GLN A 7 -28.84 18.20 -21.17
C GLN A 7 -27.41 18.65 -21.48
N LEU A 8 -27.16 19.25 -22.64
CA LEU A 8 -25.85 19.82 -23.00
C LEU A 8 -25.38 20.87 -21.98
N THR A 9 -26.31 21.73 -21.56
CA THR A 9 -26.06 22.77 -20.57
C THR A 9 -25.70 22.15 -19.21
N ALA A 10 -26.41 21.10 -18.79
CA ALA A 10 -26.13 20.37 -17.56
C ALA A 10 -24.73 19.73 -17.57
N TYR A 11 -24.32 19.07 -18.66
CA TYR A 11 -22.96 18.51 -18.78
C TYR A 11 -21.88 19.59 -18.78
N THR A 12 -22.16 20.73 -19.40
CA THR A 12 -21.22 21.87 -19.40
C THR A 12 -21.01 22.39 -17.99
N LEU A 13 -22.10 22.62 -17.24
CA LEU A 13 -22.03 23.06 -15.85
C LEU A 13 -21.38 22.02 -14.94
N ALA A 14 -21.73 20.74 -15.09
CA ALA A 14 -21.14 19.65 -14.31
C ALA A 14 -19.62 19.59 -14.50
N GLY A 15 -19.13 19.66 -15.74
CA GLY A 15 -17.70 19.70 -16.02
C GLY A 15 -16.98 20.96 -15.51
N ILE A 16 -17.68 22.09 -15.43
CA ILE A 16 -17.13 23.31 -14.78
C ILE A 16 -17.02 23.11 -13.27
N PHE A 17 -18.04 22.55 -12.62
CA PHE A 17 -18.02 22.28 -11.18
C PHE A 17 -16.99 21.24 -10.78
N THR A 18 -16.74 20.24 -11.63
CA THR A 18 -15.74 19.20 -11.36
C THR A 18 -14.33 19.57 -11.82
N LEU A 19 -14.13 20.75 -12.43
CA LEU A 19 -12.81 21.20 -12.90
C LEU A 19 -11.77 21.23 -11.78
N SER A 20 -12.14 21.68 -10.58
CA SER A 20 -11.25 21.72 -9.42
C SER A 20 -10.78 20.31 -9.03
N LEU A 21 -11.71 19.35 -8.93
CA LEU A 21 -11.39 17.95 -8.68
C LEU A 21 -10.47 17.40 -9.76
N ARG A 22 -10.73 17.72 -11.03
CA ARG A 22 -9.93 17.23 -12.15
C ARG A 22 -8.49 17.71 -12.09
N LEU A 23 -8.28 19.01 -11.83
CA LEU A 23 -6.94 19.60 -11.74
C LEU A 23 -6.18 19.09 -10.50
N ILE A 24 -6.82 19.08 -9.34
CA ILE A 24 -6.17 18.72 -8.08
C ILE A 24 -5.84 17.23 -8.05
N VAL A 25 -6.80 16.36 -8.36
CA VAL A 25 -6.58 14.89 -8.39
C VAL A 25 -5.63 14.52 -9.51
N GLY A 26 -5.70 15.18 -10.67
CA GLY A 26 -4.72 14.94 -11.73
C GLY A 26 -3.30 15.31 -11.32
N TRP A 27 -3.12 16.40 -10.56
CA TRP A 27 -1.83 16.77 -10.01
C TRP A 27 -1.32 15.77 -8.96
N THR A 28 -2.18 15.22 -8.10
CA THR A 28 -1.71 14.25 -7.09
C THR A 28 -1.05 13.03 -7.74
N TYR A 29 -1.61 12.49 -8.83
CA TYR A 29 -1.00 11.40 -9.60
C TYR A 29 0.21 11.87 -10.42
N PHE A 30 0.10 12.98 -11.17
CA PHE A 30 1.21 13.46 -11.99
C PHE A 30 2.44 13.83 -11.14
N SER A 31 2.22 14.42 -9.97
CA SER A 31 3.30 14.79 -9.05
C SER A 31 4.07 13.57 -8.53
N ALA A 32 3.46 12.38 -8.48
CA ALA A 32 4.17 11.15 -8.14
C ALA A 32 5.23 10.82 -9.21
N PHE A 33 4.86 10.87 -10.49
CA PHE A 33 5.80 10.76 -11.61
C PHE A 33 6.88 11.85 -11.56
N TRP A 34 6.46 13.11 -11.42
CA TRP A 34 7.38 14.24 -11.42
C TRP A 34 8.43 14.15 -10.30
N ARG A 35 8.00 13.82 -9.08
CA ARG A 35 8.90 13.68 -7.94
C ARG A 35 9.89 12.52 -8.12
N ARG A 36 9.45 11.39 -8.69
CA ARG A 36 10.27 10.16 -8.79
C ARG A 36 11.26 10.16 -9.96
N LEU A 37 11.03 10.98 -10.98
CA LEU A 37 11.89 11.02 -12.17
C LEU A 37 12.67 12.33 -12.32
N VAL A 38 12.07 13.45 -11.92
CA VAL A 38 12.66 14.78 -12.16
C VAL A 38 13.33 15.32 -10.90
N LEU A 39 12.68 15.22 -9.74
CA LEU A 39 13.19 15.84 -8.51
C LEU A 39 14.15 14.92 -7.74
N GLU A 40 13.75 13.66 -7.53
CA GLU A 40 14.54 12.65 -6.81
C GLU A 40 14.38 11.32 -7.53
N ASN A 41 15.47 10.77 -8.08
CA ASN A 41 15.41 9.51 -8.81
C ASN A 41 15.17 8.33 -7.85
N LYS A 42 13.90 7.96 -7.65
CA LYS A 42 13.46 6.90 -6.69
C LYS A 42 13.24 5.54 -7.33
N LEU A 43 13.64 5.36 -8.59
CA LEU A 43 13.50 4.11 -9.32
C LEU A 43 14.79 3.28 -9.34
N ILE A 44 15.85 3.73 -8.68
CA ILE A 44 17.11 2.96 -8.58
C ILE A 44 17.01 2.00 -7.37
N PRO A 45 17.03 0.67 -7.58
CA PRO A 45 16.81 -0.33 -6.52
C PRO A 45 17.71 -0.19 -5.29
N ASP A 46 18.97 0.20 -5.49
CA ASP A 46 19.97 0.30 -4.42
C ASP A 46 20.11 1.72 -3.84
N SER A 47 19.25 2.65 -4.28
CA SER A 47 19.24 4.02 -3.74
C SER A 47 18.35 4.13 -2.51
N THR A 48 18.74 4.99 -1.57
CA THR A 48 17.91 5.28 -0.40
C THR A 48 16.56 5.85 -0.84
N GLY A 49 15.47 5.21 -0.41
CA GLY A 49 14.12 5.62 -0.77
C GLY A 49 13.63 5.04 -2.09
N TYR A 50 14.23 3.95 -2.57
CA TYR A 50 13.68 3.14 -3.67
C TYR A 50 12.22 2.80 -3.40
N ILE A 51 11.34 3.11 -4.36
CA ILE A 51 9.91 2.94 -4.17
C ILE A 51 9.46 1.48 -4.05
N GLY A 52 10.22 0.53 -4.61
CA GLY A 52 9.90 -0.89 -4.49
C GLY A 52 9.91 -1.37 -3.04
N GLU A 53 10.75 -0.79 -2.17
CA GLU A 53 10.73 -1.11 -0.74
C GLU A 53 9.41 -0.70 -0.08
N LYS A 54 8.77 0.38 -0.53
CA LYS A 54 7.47 0.81 -0.01
C LYS A 54 6.35 -0.20 -0.32
N PHE A 55 6.48 -1.00 -1.38
CA PHE A 55 5.50 -2.05 -1.67
C PHE A 55 5.51 -3.17 -0.63
N ASN A 56 6.64 -3.40 0.08
CA ASN A 56 6.64 -4.29 1.25
C ASN A 56 5.71 -3.78 2.34
N HIS A 57 5.64 -2.47 2.53
CA HIS A 57 4.79 -1.87 3.57
C HIS A 57 3.31 -2.13 3.31
N PHE A 58 2.91 -2.36 2.06
CA PHE A 58 1.51 -2.63 1.71
C PHE A 58 1.12 -4.08 2.02
N LEU A 59 2.08 -5.01 2.03
CA LEU A 59 1.81 -6.45 2.09
C LEU A 59 1.00 -6.91 3.33
N PRO A 60 1.35 -6.53 4.58
CA PRO A 60 0.80 -7.19 5.77
C PRO A 60 -0.72 -7.18 5.87
N ASN A 61 -1.34 -6.01 5.71
CA ASN A 61 -2.77 -5.78 5.94
C ASN A 61 -3.53 -5.37 4.67
N SER A 62 -2.98 -5.63 3.48
CA SER A 62 -3.70 -5.39 2.21
C SER A 62 -4.96 -6.25 2.08
N ILE A 63 -5.98 -5.72 1.42
CA ILE A 63 -7.26 -6.39 1.16
C ILE A 63 -7.28 -6.91 -0.28
N GLY A 64 -7.48 -8.21 -0.46
CA GLY A 64 -7.74 -8.84 -1.76
C GLY A 64 -6.56 -8.91 -2.74
N ILE A 65 -5.51 -8.10 -2.56
CA ILE A 65 -4.36 -8.02 -3.48
C ILE A 65 -3.04 -8.54 -2.87
N LYS A 66 -3.08 -9.10 -1.66
CA LYS A 66 -1.91 -9.62 -0.93
C LYS A 66 -1.04 -10.58 -1.76
N PRO A 67 -1.58 -11.59 -2.48
CA PRO A 67 -0.75 -12.53 -3.25
C PRO A 67 0.02 -11.85 -4.39
N ILE A 68 -0.57 -10.83 -5.01
CA ILE A 68 0.06 -10.08 -6.10
C ILE A 68 1.23 -9.25 -5.53
N ILE A 69 1.01 -8.58 -4.40
CA ILE A 69 2.07 -7.81 -3.73
C ILE A 69 3.19 -8.75 -3.29
N GLU A 70 2.86 -9.89 -2.67
CA GLU A 70 3.84 -10.88 -2.20
C GLU A 70 4.71 -11.41 -3.34
N TYR A 71 4.10 -11.72 -4.48
CA TYR A 71 4.82 -12.15 -5.68
C TYR A 71 5.78 -11.08 -6.18
N LEU A 72 5.36 -9.81 -6.25
CA LEU A 72 6.23 -8.71 -6.68
C LEU A 72 7.41 -8.51 -5.72
N VAL A 73 7.16 -8.44 -4.40
CA VAL A 73 8.23 -8.16 -3.43
C VAL A 73 9.23 -9.31 -3.23
N SER A 74 8.85 -10.51 -3.65
CA SER A 74 9.74 -11.68 -3.73
C SER A 74 10.47 -11.80 -5.08
N THR A 75 10.11 -11.00 -6.09
CA THR A 75 10.75 -10.96 -7.42
C THR A 75 11.24 -9.55 -7.78
N PRO A 76 12.44 -9.13 -7.32
CA PRO A 76 12.95 -7.77 -7.48
C PRO A 76 12.94 -7.22 -8.91
N ASP A 77 13.29 -8.04 -9.91
CA ASP A 77 13.35 -7.63 -11.31
C ASP A 77 11.96 -7.25 -11.85
N LEU A 78 10.94 -8.05 -11.51
CA LEU A 78 9.56 -7.79 -11.91
C LEU A 78 8.98 -6.59 -11.14
N LEU A 79 9.30 -6.48 -9.85
CA LEU A 79 8.91 -5.33 -9.04
C LEU A 79 9.42 -4.03 -9.65
N TRP A 80 10.68 -3.98 -10.10
CA TRP A 80 11.24 -2.80 -10.74
C TRP A 80 10.45 -2.39 -11.99
N TRP A 81 10.17 -3.34 -12.89
CA TRP A 81 9.33 -3.07 -14.06
C TRP A 81 7.92 -2.61 -13.69
N ALA A 82 7.32 -3.23 -12.68
CA ALA A 82 6.03 -2.81 -12.16
C ALA A 82 6.07 -1.35 -11.64
N MET A 83 7.13 -0.96 -10.93
CA MET A 83 7.30 0.41 -10.42
C MET A 83 7.46 1.44 -11.54
N VAL A 84 8.23 1.11 -12.58
CA VAL A 84 8.41 1.95 -13.76
C VAL A 84 7.08 2.14 -14.49
N ILE A 85 6.39 1.03 -14.81
CA ILE A 85 5.10 1.05 -15.51
C ILE A 85 4.07 1.84 -14.70
N PHE A 86 3.95 1.57 -13.39
CA PHE A 86 3.03 2.26 -12.52
C PHE A 86 3.31 3.77 -12.47
N THR A 87 4.58 4.16 -12.37
CA THR A 87 4.98 5.57 -12.37
C THR A 87 4.64 6.27 -13.69
N ILE A 88 4.87 5.61 -14.84
CA ILE A 88 4.48 6.14 -16.15
C ILE A 88 2.96 6.29 -16.25
N ILE A 89 2.21 5.28 -15.81
CA ILE A 89 0.74 5.33 -15.82
C ILE A 89 0.24 6.49 -14.95
N GLU A 90 0.76 6.67 -13.73
CA GLU A 90 0.42 7.81 -12.87
C GLU A 90 0.70 9.15 -13.55
N GLY A 91 1.85 9.27 -14.23
CA GLY A 91 2.21 10.47 -14.99
C GLY A 91 1.26 10.75 -16.16
N VAL A 92 1.02 9.75 -17.01
CA VAL A 92 0.16 9.89 -18.19
C VAL A 92 -1.29 10.15 -17.78
N VAL A 93 -1.83 9.33 -16.87
CA VAL A 93 -3.20 9.47 -16.39
C VAL A 93 -3.36 10.82 -15.69
N GLY A 94 -2.47 11.18 -14.76
CA GLY A 94 -2.55 12.45 -14.06
C GLY A 94 -2.52 13.67 -14.99
N LEU A 95 -1.59 13.68 -15.96
CA LEU A 95 -1.46 14.77 -16.92
C LEU A 95 -2.70 14.89 -17.83
N LEU A 96 -3.10 13.80 -18.47
CA LEU A 96 -4.23 13.80 -19.39
C LEU A 96 -5.55 14.07 -18.67
N TYR A 97 -5.67 13.63 -17.41
CA TYR A 97 -6.80 13.96 -16.55
C TYR A 97 -6.89 15.46 -16.31
N MET A 98 -5.80 16.13 -15.89
CA MET A 98 -5.79 17.60 -15.70
C MET A 98 -6.22 18.34 -16.97
N LEU A 99 -5.66 17.96 -18.11
CA LEU A 99 -5.96 18.55 -19.42
C LEU A 99 -7.39 18.25 -19.90
N GLY A 100 -8.04 17.23 -19.33
CA GLY A 100 -9.35 16.75 -19.78
C GLY A 100 -9.29 16.14 -21.18
N PHE A 101 -8.26 15.32 -21.44
CA PHE A 101 -8.11 14.58 -22.69
C PHE A 101 -8.46 13.10 -22.44
N PHE A 102 -9.39 12.56 -23.22
CA PHE A 102 -10.06 11.28 -22.93
C PHE A 102 -10.55 11.22 -21.48
N THR A 103 -11.29 12.23 -21.04
CA THR A 103 -11.60 12.47 -19.62
C THR A 103 -12.22 11.25 -18.93
N ARG A 104 -13.09 10.50 -19.62
CA ARG A 104 -13.73 9.30 -19.04
C ARG A 104 -12.77 8.12 -18.93
N LEU A 105 -11.93 7.93 -19.93
CA LEU A 105 -10.88 6.90 -19.86
C LEU A 105 -9.89 7.23 -18.74
N MET A 106 -9.46 8.48 -18.62
CA MET A 106 -8.56 8.92 -17.55
C MET A 106 -9.23 8.83 -16.18
N SER A 107 -10.55 9.08 -16.08
CA SER A 107 -11.33 8.82 -14.88
C SER A 107 -11.31 7.35 -14.43
N ILE A 108 -11.36 6.40 -15.38
CA ILE A 108 -11.20 4.98 -15.07
C ILE A 108 -9.78 4.74 -14.55
N GLY A 109 -8.76 5.34 -15.18
CA GLY A 109 -7.38 5.29 -14.70
C GLY A 109 -7.24 5.79 -13.26
N VAL A 110 -7.74 6.99 -12.97
CA VAL A 110 -7.76 7.58 -11.62
C VAL A 110 -8.49 6.68 -10.63
N PHE A 111 -9.67 6.18 -10.99
CA PHE A 111 -10.45 5.27 -10.16
C PHE A 111 -9.63 4.01 -9.83
N SER A 112 -9.02 3.38 -10.84
CA SER A 112 -8.24 2.14 -10.67
C SER A 112 -6.98 2.36 -9.84
N LEU A 113 -6.26 3.46 -10.06
CA LEU A 113 -5.08 3.82 -9.27
C LEU A 113 -5.46 4.07 -7.80
N ALA A 114 -6.50 4.88 -7.56
CA ALA A 114 -7.02 5.15 -6.22
C ALA A 114 -7.49 3.87 -5.51
N PHE A 115 -8.20 2.99 -6.23
CA PHE A 115 -8.69 1.73 -5.68
C PHE A 115 -7.54 0.77 -5.34
N GLY A 116 -6.50 0.70 -6.17
CA GLY A 116 -5.30 -0.08 -5.87
C GLY A 116 -4.57 0.40 -4.61
N ILE A 117 -4.41 1.72 -4.47
CA ILE A 117 -3.84 2.34 -3.25
C ILE A 117 -4.72 2.02 -2.04
N LEU A 118 -6.05 2.18 -2.14
CA LEU A 118 -6.98 1.88 -1.06
C LEU A 118 -6.84 0.43 -0.57
N LEU A 119 -6.80 -0.53 -1.50
CA LEU A 119 -6.71 -1.95 -1.16
C LEU A 119 -5.33 -2.35 -0.62
N GLY A 120 -4.25 -1.74 -1.10
CA GLY A 120 -2.89 -2.07 -0.68
C GLY A 120 -2.47 -1.38 0.61
N SER A 121 -2.67 -0.08 0.66
CA SER A 121 -2.09 0.80 1.67
C SER A 121 -3.12 1.56 2.52
N GLY A 122 -4.42 1.34 2.35
CA GLY A 122 -5.47 2.06 3.09
C GLY A 122 -5.45 1.87 4.62
N TRP A 123 -4.62 0.96 5.14
CA TRP A 123 -4.39 0.80 6.57
C TRP A 123 -3.22 1.63 7.10
N LEU A 124 -2.39 2.18 6.21
CA LEU A 124 -1.26 3.03 6.56
C LEU A 124 -1.74 4.42 7.01
N GLY A 125 -0.93 5.05 7.87
CA GLY A 125 -1.24 6.32 8.51
C GLY A 125 -0.88 6.36 9.99
N THR A 126 0.31 6.87 10.32
CA THR A 126 0.78 6.95 11.72
C THR A 126 0.05 8.01 12.53
N THR A 127 -0.29 9.14 11.90
CA THR A 127 -0.96 10.28 12.53
C THR A 127 -2.35 10.55 11.93
N CYS A 128 -2.48 10.42 10.62
CA CYS A 128 -3.68 10.69 9.85
C CYS A 128 -3.98 9.50 8.93
N LEU A 129 -5.24 9.34 8.51
CA LEU A 129 -5.68 8.24 7.64
C LEU A 129 -5.35 8.54 6.17
N ASP A 130 -4.10 8.89 5.88
CA ASP A 130 -3.70 9.57 4.65
C ASP A 130 -3.96 8.71 3.41
N GLU A 131 -3.42 7.48 3.36
CA GLU A 131 -3.59 6.57 2.24
C GLU A 131 -5.05 6.16 2.03
N TRP A 132 -5.80 5.97 3.12
CA TRP A 132 -7.22 5.68 3.06
C TRP A 132 -8.00 6.84 2.44
N GLN A 133 -7.78 8.07 2.92
CA GLN A 133 -8.43 9.29 2.43
C GLN A 133 -8.12 9.53 0.96
N ILE A 134 -6.86 9.37 0.55
CA ILE A 134 -6.44 9.45 -0.85
C ILE A 134 -7.21 8.42 -1.69
N GLY A 135 -7.29 7.17 -1.21
CA GLY A 135 -8.00 6.09 -1.88
C GLY A 135 -9.49 6.41 -2.09
N ILE A 136 -10.25 6.70 -1.03
CA ILE A 136 -11.69 6.91 -1.13
C ILE A 136 -12.04 8.19 -1.92
N LEU A 137 -11.27 9.27 -1.76
CA LEU A 137 -11.51 10.53 -2.49
C LEU A 137 -11.14 10.37 -3.96
N GLY A 138 -10.05 9.67 -4.27
CA GLY A 138 -9.64 9.38 -5.65
C GLY A 138 -10.66 8.51 -6.39
N VAL A 139 -11.16 7.45 -5.76
CA VAL A 139 -12.21 6.59 -6.34
C VAL A 139 -13.50 7.41 -6.59
N SER A 140 -13.90 8.25 -5.63
CA SER A 140 -15.07 9.12 -5.76
C SER A 140 -14.90 10.18 -6.86
N ALA A 141 -13.72 10.81 -6.95
CA ALA A 141 -13.41 11.78 -7.99
C ALA A 141 -13.39 11.15 -9.39
N GLY A 142 -12.75 9.99 -9.54
CA GLY A 142 -12.73 9.21 -10.77
C GLY A 142 -14.16 8.91 -11.27
N PHE A 143 -15.02 8.39 -10.38
CA PHE A 143 -16.42 8.11 -10.68
C PHE A 143 -17.23 9.37 -11.03
N THR A 144 -17.09 10.43 -10.24
CA THR A 144 -17.82 11.70 -10.44
C THR A 144 -17.45 12.37 -11.77
N ILE A 145 -16.16 12.37 -12.12
CA ILE A 145 -15.68 12.93 -13.38
C ILE A 145 -16.00 12.03 -14.57
N PHE A 146 -16.10 10.71 -14.37
CA PHE A 146 -16.58 9.80 -15.41
C PHE A 146 -18.01 10.15 -15.83
N LEU A 147 -18.88 10.42 -14.85
CA LEU A 147 -20.27 10.79 -15.10
C LEU A 147 -20.39 12.19 -15.69
N SER A 148 -19.72 13.19 -15.09
CA SER A 148 -19.84 14.60 -15.50
C SER A 148 -19.07 14.94 -16.80
N GLY A 149 -18.00 14.21 -17.11
CA GLY A 149 -17.08 14.58 -18.19
C GLY A 149 -16.27 15.85 -17.87
N GLY A 150 -15.49 16.32 -18.85
CA GLY A 150 -14.56 17.45 -18.68
C GLY A 150 -15.13 18.84 -19.00
N GLY A 151 -16.38 18.92 -19.47
CA GLY A 151 -17.04 20.20 -19.79
C GLY A 151 -16.39 20.99 -20.92
N LYS A 152 -16.54 22.33 -20.90
CA LYS A 152 -15.99 23.24 -21.91
C LYS A 152 -14.47 23.46 -21.77
N TYR A 153 -13.93 23.34 -20.56
CA TYR A 153 -12.53 23.58 -20.25
C TYR A 153 -11.69 22.30 -20.32
N SER A 154 -12.01 21.39 -21.24
CA SER A 154 -11.28 20.15 -21.48
C SER A 154 -10.77 20.09 -22.92
N LEU A 155 -9.64 19.42 -23.16
CA LEU A 155 -9.18 19.18 -24.52
C LEU A 155 -10.17 18.32 -25.33
N ASP A 156 -10.97 17.49 -24.66
CA ASP A 156 -12.08 16.78 -25.29
C ASP A 156 -13.10 17.70 -25.96
N TYR A 157 -13.23 18.96 -25.51
CA TYR A 157 -14.09 19.93 -26.17
C TYR A 157 -13.70 20.15 -27.64
N LEU A 158 -12.40 20.10 -27.95
CA LEU A 158 -11.89 20.22 -29.32
C LEU A 158 -12.30 19.02 -30.19
N LEU A 159 -12.61 17.88 -29.58
CA LEU A 159 -13.05 16.66 -30.25
C LEU A 159 -14.57 16.60 -30.47
N GLN A 160 -15.35 17.57 -29.97
CA GLN A 160 -16.81 17.62 -30.15
C GLN A 160 -17.27 17.47 -31.62
N PRO A 161 -16.63 18.08 -32.63
CA PRO A 161 -17.01 17.90 -34.03
C PRO A 161 -16.85 16.44 -34.52
N GLN A 162 -15.98 15.66 -33.89
CA GLN A 162 -15.73 14.25 -34.22
C GLN A 162 -16.67 13.32 -33.44
N LEU A 163 -17.15 13.73 -32.26
CA LEU A 163 -18.15 12.98 -31.49
C LEU A 163 -19.47 12.81 -32.23
N SER A 164 -19.87 13.81 -33.02
CA SER A 164 -21.09 13.73 -33.85
C SER A 164 -20.99 12.65 -34.92
N LYS A 165 -19.77 12.32 -35.37
CA LYS A 165 -19.48 11.29 -36.37
C LYS A 165 -19.32 9.90 -35.73
N ASN A 166 -18.68 9.82 -34.57
CA ASN A 166 -18.37 8.56 -33.89
C ASN A 166 -18.99 8.49 -32.49
N LYS A 167 -20.21 7.94 -32.41
CA LYS A 167 -20.98 7.86 -31.15
C LYS A 167 -20.30 7.08 -30.01
N TRP A 168 -19.33 6.21 -30.32
CA TRP A 168 -18.60 5.46 -29.30
C TRP A 168 -17.61 6.34 -28.51
N LEU A 169 -17.07 7.41 -29.13
CA LEU A 169 -16.07 8.29 -28.50
C LEU A 169 -16.58 8.91 -27.21
N VAL A 170 -17.89 9.13 -27.10
CA VAL A 170 -18.57 9.66 -25.92
C VAL A 170 -18.25 8.86 -24.65
N TRP A 171 -17.97 7.55 -24.75
CA TRP A 171 -17.64 6.71 -23.59
C TRP A 171 -16.22 6.90 -23.07
N VAL A 172 -15.32 7.43 -23.89
CA VAL A 172 -13.90 7.64 -23.54
C VAL A 172 -13.53 9.12 -23.40
N THR A 173 -14.22 10.01 -24.11
CA THR A 173 -14.06 11.47 -24.03
C THR A 173 -15.17 12.13 -23.21
N SER A 174 -15.18 13.46 -23.18
CA SER A 174 -16.27 14.29 -22.67
C SER A 174 -17.42 14.39 -23.67
N GLY A 175 -18.66 14.44 -23.19
CA GLY A 175 -19.87 14.54 -24.01
C GLY A 175 -21.10 13.96 -23.31
N GLU A 176 -22.28 14.17 -23.88
CA GLU A 176 -23.53 13.64 -23.33
C GLU A 176 -23.57 12.11 -23.45
N LEU A 177 -23.59 11.40 -22.32
CA LEU A 177 -23.78 9.95 -22.36
C LEU A 177 -25.13 9.62 -23.02
N PRO A 178 -25.19 8.58 -23.88
CA PRO A 178 -26.42 8.16 -24.55
C PRO A 178 -27.35 7.38 -23.59
N LEU A 179 -27.62 7.96 -22.42
CA LEU A 179 -28.43 7.40 -21.35
C LEU A 179 -29.63 8.33 -21.09
N SER A 180 -30.79 7.74 -20.83
CA SER A 180 -31.94 8.51 -20.35
C SER A 180 -31.68 9.02 -18.94
N ILE A 181 -32.29 10.16 -18.59
CA ILE A 181 -32.12 10.77 -17.26
C ILE A 181 -32.43 9.77 -16.12
N LYS A 182 -33.46 8.93 -16.28
CA LYS A 182 -33.82 7.88 -15.30
C LYS A 182 -32.69 6.87 -15.10
N ARG A 183 -32.02 6.43 -16.18
CA ARG A 183 -30.90 5.49 -16.10
C ARG A 183 -29.66 6.18 -15.53
N PHE A 184 -29.37 7.39 -15.97
CA PHE A 184 -28.25 8.19 -15.47
C PHE A 184 -28.37 8.41 -13.95
N SER A 185 -29.54 8.83 -13.46
CA SER A 185 -29.78 9.00 -12.02
C SER A 185 -29.62 7.70 -11.23
N LYS A 186 -30.11 6.56 -11.77
CA LYS A 186 -29.92 5.26 -11.12
C LYS A 186 -28.45 4.87 -11.01
N VAL A 187 -27.66 5.08 -12.06
CA VAL A 187 -26.22 4.81 -12.05
C VAL A 187 -25.51 5.74 -11.06
N ALA A 188 -25.82 7.03 -11.07
CA ALA A 188 -25.22 8.00 -10.16
C ALA A 188 -25.52 7.69 -8.68
N ILE A 189 -26.79 7.48 -8.34
CA ILE A 189 -27.21 7.17 -6.96
C ILE A 189 -26.70 5.80 -6.52
N GLY A 190 -26.81 4.78 -7.37
CA GLY A 190 -26.32 3.43 -7.08
C GLY A 190 -24.82 3.41 -6.88
N GLY A 191 -24.05 4.08 -7.75
CA GLY A 191 -22.61 4.21 -7.61
C GLY A 191 -22.22 4.99 -6.35
N ALA A 192 -22.89 6.09 -6.03
CA ALA A 192 -22.66 6.83 -4.79
C ALA A 192 -22.92 5.97 -3.54
N ALA A 193 -24.00 5.18 -3.52
CA ALA A 193 -24.29 4.25 -2.43
C ALA A 193 -23.21 3.16 -2.30
N ILE A 194 -22.76 2.57 -3.40
CA ILE A 194 -21.68 1.58 -3.41
C ILE A 194 -20.38 2.18 -2.88
N LEU A 195 -20.00 3.38 -3.32
CA LEU A 195 -18.78 4.06 -2.86
C LEU A 195 -18.87 4.44 -1.37
N PHE A 196 -20.05 4.81 -0.90
CA PHE A 196 -20.27 5.05 0.53
C PHE A 196 -20.13 3.77 1.35
N ILE A 197 -20.70 2.66 0.89
CA ILE A 197 -20.53 1.34 1.53
C ILE A 197 -19.06 0.92 1.53
N LEU A 198 -18.35 1.08 0.40
CA LEU A 198 -16.91 0.81 0.31
C LEU A 198 -16.12 1.64 1.32
N THR A 199 -16.47 2.93 1.48
CA THR A 199 -15.86 3.84 2.45
C THR A 199 -16.06 3.33 3.87
N LEU A 200 -17.30 3.04 4.27
CA LEU A 200 -17.60 2.51 5.61
C LEU A 200 -16.93 1.15 5.87
N TYR A 201 -16.98 0.26 4.89
CA TYR A 201 -16.37 -1.07 4.97
C TYR A 201 -14.86 -0.97 5.18
N THR A 202 -14.15 -0.20 4.34
CA THR A 202 -12.70 -0.07 4.44
C THR A 202 -12.28 0.66 5.72
N ASN A 203 -13.03 1.69 6.16
CA ASN A 203 -12.78 2.35 7.45
C ASN A 203 -12.91 1.37 8.63
N GLN A 204 -13.92 0.50 8.58
CA GLN A 204 -14.11 -0.51 9.61
C GLN A 204 -12.98 -1.56 9.58
N VAL A 205 -12.65 -2.10 8.41
CA VAL A 205 -11.64 -3.16 8.28
C VAL A 205 -10.25 -2.68 8.66
N PHE A 206 -9.88 -1.46 8.27
CA PHE A 206 -8.53 -0.95 8.50
C PHE A 206 -8.32 -0.35 9.89
N HIS A 207 -9.35 0.27 10.47
CA HIS A 207 -9.18 1.12 11.66
C HIS A 207 -10.22 0.86 12.77
N ASN A 208 -11.22 -0.01 12.55
CA ASN A 208 -12.46 -0.05 13.34
C ASN A 208 -13.12 1.33 13.46
N GLY A 209 -13.07 2.14 12.38
CA GLY A 209 -13.47 3.54 12.42
C GLY A 209 -14.98 3.80 12.42
N VAL A 210 -15.84 2.77 12.38
CA VAL A 210 -17.31 2.91 12.39
C VAL A 210 -17.90 2.42 13.71
N TRP A 211 -17.48 1.24 14.20
CA TRP A 211 -17.91 0.68 15.47
C TRP A 211 -16.81 -0.15 16.14
N GLY A 212 -16.93 -0.31 17.46
CA GLY A 212 -15.98 -1.08 18.28
C GLY A 212 -14.77 -0.25 18.74
N PRO A 213 -13.75 -0.88 19.36
CA PRO A 213 -12.56 -0.18 19.79
C PRO A 213 -11.71 0.22 18.59
N LEU A 214 -11.43 1.52 18.48
CA LEU A 214 -10.55 2.08 17.47
C LEU A 214 -9.15 1.46 17.58
N HIS A 215 -8.55 1.13 16.45
CA HIS A 215 -7.18 0.63 16.41
C HIS A 215 -6.39 1.30 15.27
N ASN A 216 -5.08 1.39 15.43
CA ASN A 216 -4.19 1.86 14.37
C ASN A 216 -2.96 0.94 14.31
N LYS A 217 -2.95 0.10 13.28
CA LYS A 217 -1.86 -0.86 13.02
C LYS A 217 -0.58 -0.21 12.54
N SER A 218 -0.60 1.09 12.22
CA SER A 218 0.56 1.81 11.73
C SER A 218 1.39 2.46 12.83
N VAL A 219 0.98 2.35 14.11
CA VAL A 219 1.68 3.03 15.22
C VAL A 219 2.69 2.12 15.90
N LYS A 220 2.25 0.98 16.43
CA LYS A 220 3.12 0.09 17.23
C LYS A 220 3.65 -1.06 16.38
N PRO A 221 4.96 -1.38 16.47
CA PRO A 221 5.49 -2.51 15.74
C PRO A 221 4.87 -3.82 16.24
N LYS A 222 4.72 -4.77 15.32
CA LYS A 222 4.39 -6.16 15.65
C LYS A 222 5.19 -7.09 14.77
N ILE A 223 5.89 -8.03 15.40
CA ILE A 223 6.66 -9.07 14.72
C ILE A 223 5.98 -10.41 14.97
N GLU A 224 5.68 -11.11 13.89
CA GLU A 224 5.25 -12.50 13.91
C GLU A 224 6.47 -13.41 13.80
N ILE A 225 6.54 -14.40 14.71
CA ILE A 225 7.59 -15.40 14.76
C ILE A 225 7.01 -16.72 14.25
N SER A 226 7.67 -17.31 13.25
CA SER A 226 7.26 -18.58 12.62
C SER A 226 8.45 -19.49 12.40
N ASP A 227 8.19 -20.77 12.09
CA ASP A 227 9.21 -21.78 11.76
C ASP A 227 10.40 -21.81 12.74
N ALA A 228 10.10 -21.64 14.03
CA ALA A 228 11.10 -21.60 15.08
C ALA A 228 11.50 -23.03 15.49
N ASN A 229 12.78 -23.36 15.36
CA ASN A 229 13.34 -24.66 15.71
C ASN A 229 14.77 -24.52 16.27
N VAL A 230 15.22 -25.56 16.98
CA VAL A 230 16.61 -25.67 17.43
C VAL A 230 17.15 -27.01 16.99
N ASN A 231 18.06 -27.00 16.00
CA ASN A 231 18.65 -28.20 15.42
C ASN A 231 20.17 -28.06 15.39
N ASN A 232 20.90 -29.11 15.80
CA ASN A 232 22.37 -29.19 15.70
C ASN A 232 23.10 -27.95 16.27
N GLY A 233 22.69 -27.47 17.45
CA GLY A 233 23.29 -26.29 18.08
C GLY A 233 22.97 -24.95 17.39
N ALA A 234 21.96 -24.92 16.52
CA ALA A 234 21.51 -23.72 15.84
C ALA A 234 20.02 -23.46 16.11
N LEU A 235 19.70 -22.28 16.64
CA LEU A 235 18.35 -21.74 16.72
C LEU A 235 18.04 -21.07 15.38
N SER A 236 16.99 -21.49 14.69
CA SER A 236 16.52 -20.85 13.47
C SER A 236 15.05 -20.50 13.60
N PHE A 237 14.68 -19.30 13.16
CA PHE A 237 13.28 -18.84 13.17
C PHE A 237 13.07 -17.75 12.12
N LYS A 238 11.84 -17.62 11.66
CA LYS A 238 11.41 -16.54 10.76
C LYS A 238 10.80 -15.40 11.55
N VAL A 239 11.21 -14.18 11.18
CA VAL A 239 10.59 -12.94 11.62
C VAL A 239 9.83 -12.31 10.45
N TYR A 240 8.62 -11.83 10.72
CA TYR A 240 7.83 -11.05 9.76
C TYR A 240 7.20 -9.85 10.46
N ARG A 241 7.53 -8.64 10.04
CA ARG A 241 6.95 -7.42 10.64
C ARG A 241 5.65 -7.04 9.94
N VAL A 242 4.54 -7.12 10.68
CA VAL A 242 3.19 -6.95 10.15
C VAL A 242 2.52 -5.61 10.49
N GLU A 243 3.03 -4.90 11.49
CA GLU A 243 2.46 -3.63 11.97
C GLU A 243 3.58 -2.63 12.35
N GLY A 244 3.19 -1.38 12.57
CA GLY A 244 4.01 -0.26 12.99
C GLY A 244 4.31 0.75 11.88
N ALA A 245 5.05 1.81 12.25
CA ALA A 245 5.32 2.93 11.35
C ALA A 245 6.14 2.50 10.12
N ASP A 246 5.79 3.03 8.96
CA ASP A 246 6.45 2.77 7.66
C ASP A 246 7.74 3.58 7.45
N VAL A 247 7.99 4.59 8.28
CA VAL A 247 9.18 5.47 8.23
C VAL A 247 10.40 4.93 8.97
N TYR A 248 10.23 3.99 9.91
CA TYR A 248 11.33 3.41 10.70
C TYR A 248 11.18 1.89 10.85
N GLY A 249 12.30 1.21 11.07
CA GLY A 249 12.33 -0.19 11.47
C GLY A 249 11.76 -0.43 12.87
N SER A 250 11.36 -1.67 13.16
CA SER A 250 11.48 -2.14 14.55
C SER A 250 12.97 -2.33 14.83
N PHE A 251 13.39 -1.96 16.03
CA PHE A 251 14.79 -2.03 16.43
C PHE A 251 14.90 -3.12 17.49
N LEU A 252 15.18 -4.33 17.03
CA LEU A 252 15.31 -5.48 17.89
C LEU A 252 16.62 -5.37 18.67
N ILE A 253 16.51 -5.33 20.00
CA ILE A 253 17.62 -5.20 20.94
C ILE A 253 17.79 -6.42 21.85
N GLY A 254 16.93 -7.42 21.72
CA GLY A 254 16.99 -8.64 22.51
C GLY A 254 16.47 -9.84 21.77
N ILE A 255 17.24 -10.93 21.80
CA ILE A 255 16.77 -12.29 21.49
C ILE A 255 17.08 -13.13 22.71
N THR A 256 16.07 -13.72 23.33
CA THR A 256 16.22 -14.56 24.52
C THR A 256 15.51 -15.89 24.30
N LEU A 257 16.19 -16.99 24.63
CA LEU A 257 15.60 -18.32 24.71
C LEU A 257 15.56 -18.76 26.17
N LYS A 258 14.39 -19.15 26.67
CA LYS A 258 14.21 -19.64 28.04
C LYS A 258 13.68 -21.06 28.04
N ASP A 259 14.02 -21.83 29.08
CA ASP A 259 13.36 -23.10 29.38
C ASP A 259 12.07 -22.88 30.20
N THR A 260 11.35 -23.96 30.49
CA THR A 260 10.12 -23.94 31.29
C THR A 260 10.31 -23.47 32.74
N SER A 261 11.54 -23.51 33.27
CA SER A 261 11.88 -22.99 34.60
C SER A 261 12.16 -21.49 34.60
N GLY A 262 12.19 -20.86 33.42
CA GLY A 262 12.54 -19.46 33.23
C GLY A 262 14.04 -19.19 33.18
N LYS A 263 14.88 -20.24 33.17
CA LYS A 263 16.32 -20.12 33.02
C LYS A 263 16.64 -19.70 31.58
N VAL A 264 17.51 -18.71 31.45
CA VAL A 264 17.97 -18.20 30.16
C VAL A 264 19.03 -19.15 29.60
N ILE A 265 18.76 -19.69 28.42
CA ILE A 265 19.64 -20.60 27.67
C ILE A 265 20.48 -19.83 26.66
N LEU A 266 19.88 -18.84 26.01
CA LEU A 266 20.53 -17.97 25.04
C LEU A 266 20.06 -16.54 25.28
N GLN A 267 20.99 -15.60 25.21
CA GLN A 267 20.69 -14.17 25.22
C GLN A 267 21.60 -13.46 24.21
N LYS A 268 21.01 -12.66 23.33
CA LYS A 268 21.71 -11.69 22.47
C LYS A 268 21.16 -10.31 22.77
N ASN A 269 22.03 -9.37 23.08
CA ASN A 269 21.69 -7.99 23.39
C ASN A 269 21.79 -7.08 22.15
N GLY A 270 21.53 -5.78 22.30
CA GLY A 270 21.59 -4.83 21.18
C GLY A 270 22.97 -4.75 20.50
N GLU A 271 24.05 -4.93 21.26
CA GLU A 271 25.41 -4.93 20.72
C GLU A 271 25.68 -6.18 19.87
N ASP A 272 25.26 -7.35 20.35
CA ASP A 272 25.32 -8.60 19.58
C ASP A 272 24.50 -8.51 18.29
N LEU A 273 23.32 -7.89 18.36
CA LEU A 273 22.39 -7.73 17.23
C LEU A 273 22.85 -6.67 16.22
N ALA A 274 23.58 -5.64 16.66
CA ALA A 274 24.23 -4.68 15.77
C ALA A 274 25.37 -5.31 14.96
N LEU A 275 25.97 -6.38 15.47
CA LEU A 275 27.03 -7.15 14.81
C LEU A 275 26.54 -8.49 14.26
N PHE A 276 25.22 -8.65 14.07
CA PHE A 276 24.64 -9.91 13.63
C PHE A 276 25.18 -10.31 12.24
N PRO A 277 25.73 -11.53 12.05
CA PRO A 277 26.34 -11.89 10.76
C PRO A 277 25.31 -11.89 9.62
N LEU A 278 25.61 -11.20 8.52
CA LEU A 278 24.74 -11.16 7.34
C LEU A 278 24.50 -12.55 6.74
N THR A 279 25.47 -13.47 6.84
CA THR A 279 25.34 -14.88 6.42
C THR A 279 24.27 -15.65 7.18
N ASN A 280 23.87 -15.15 8.35
CA ASN A 280 22.87 -15.75 9.22
C ASN A 280 21.48 -15.13 9.02
N ILE A 281 21.35 -14.17 8.10
CA ILE A 281 20.09 -13.54 7.74
C ILE A 281 19.76 -13.95 6.31
N LYS A 282 18.68 -14.70 6.14
CA LYS A 282 18.11 -14.99 4.83
C LYS A 282 16.85 -14.16 4.63
N ASN A 283 16.94 -13.10 3.85
CA ASN A 283 15.81 -12.24 3.51
C ASN A 283 14.94 -12.89 2.42
N ASP A 284 13.63 -12.95 2.65
CA ASP A 284 12.66 -13.52 1.71
C ASP A 284 12.13 -12.44 0.72
N TYR A 285 12.17 -11.16 1.09
CA TYR A 285 11.64 -10.03 0.31
C TYR A 285 12.69 -8.91 0.11
N ILE A 286 12.36 -7.94 -0.76
CA ILE A 286 13.26 -6.81 -1.09
C ILE A 286 13.60 -5.91 0.10
N ALA A 287 12.68 -5.65 1.04
CA ALA A 287 12.99 -4.94 2.28
C ALA A 287 13.74 -5.87 3.23
N LYS A 288 15.00 -5.53 3.51
CA LYS A 288 15.94 -6.42 4.18
C LYS A 288 15.97 -6.18 5.69
N VAL A 289 15.90 -7.26 6.45
CA VAL A 289 16.37 -7.31 7.83
C VAL A 289 17.90 -7.21 7.79
N VAL A 290 18.45 -6.23 8.50
CA VAL A 290 19.90 -5.95 8.51
C VAL A 290 20.36 -5.48 9.89
N PRO A 291 21.62 -5.74 10.26
CA PRO A 291 22.23 -5.13 11.43
C PRO A 291 22.30 -3.61 11.26
N GLY A 292 21.78 -2.88 12.23
CA GLY A 292 21.95 -1.44 12.38
C GLY A 292 23.09 -1.10 13.32
N LYS A 293 23.25 0.19 13.62
CA LYS A 293 24.34 0.66 14.50
C LYS A 293 24.25 0.14 15.94
N HIS A 294 23.04 -0.11 16.44
CA HIS A 294 22.78 -0.44 17.85
C HIS A 294 21.74 -1.55 18.05
N SER A 295 21.27 -2.18 16.96
CA SER A 295 20.16 -3.13 16.97
C SER A 295 20.08 -3.89 15.66
N LEU A 296 19.27 -4.93 15.60
CA LEU A 296 18.85 -5.53 14.33
C LEU A 296 17.61 -4.79 13.82
N ILE A 297 17.69 -4.21 12.63
CA ILE A 297 16.62 -3.43 12.02
C ILE A 297 15.69 -4.38 11.26
N ILE A 298 14.40 -4.35 11.57
CA ILE A 298 13.35 -5.11 10.89
C ILE A 298 12.36 -4.12 10.26
N PRO A 299 12.51 -3.77 8.96
CA PRO A 299 11.60 -2.88 8.25
C PRO A 299 10.16 -3.42 8.19
N LEU A 300 9.18 -2.54 7.98
CA LEU A 300 7.78 -2.96 7.85
C LEU A 300 7.61 -3.87 6.63
N GLY A 301 6.87 -4.98 6.77
CA GLY A 301 6.69 -5.94 5.70
C GLY A 301 7.96 -6.71 5.30
N SER A 302 9.09 -6.53 6.01
CA SER A 302 10.27 -7.38 5.83
C SER A 302 10.04 -8.75 6.45
N LYS A 303 10.55 -9.78 5.77
CA LYS A 303 10.49 -11.17 6.23
C LYS A 303 11.86 -11.81 6.04
N ALA A 304 12.36 -12.45 7.09
CA ALA A 304 13.66 -13.09 7.05
C ALA A 304 13.75 -14.29 8.00
N THR A 305 14.55 -15.28 7.62
CA THR A 305 15.03 -16.32 8.55
C THR A 305 16.30 -15.82 9.24
N LEU A 306 16.31 -15.88 10.57
CA LEU A 306 17.47 -15.62 11.41
C LEU A 306 18.00 -16.95 11.96
N ALA A 307 19.31 -17.15 11.88
CA ALA A 307 19.99 -18.33 12.41
C ALA A 307 21.05 -17.94 13.44
N ILE A 308 21.01 -18.54 14.62
CA ILE A 308 21.97 -18.30 15.70
C ILE A 308 22.61 -19.62 16.07
N ARG A 309 23.92 -19.72 15.89
CA ARG A 309 24.72 -20.83 16.40
C ARG A 309 25.36 -20.41 17.70
N ASP A 310 25.19 -21.22 18.73
CA ASP A 310 25.78 -20.98 20.04
C ASP A 310 26.03 -22.32 20.72
N ASN A 311 27.10 -22.40 21.52
CA ASN A 311 27.44 -23.62 22.24
C ASN A 311 26.39 -23.95 23.30
N SER A 312 25.67 -22.95 23.82
CA SER A 312 24.58 -23.17 24.77
C SER A 312 23.38 -23.92 24.19
N LEU A 313 23.30 -24.02 22.85
CA LEU A 313 22.23 -24.72 22.14
C LEU A 313 22.60 -26.18 21.82
N GLN A 314 23.80 -26.64 22.17
CA GLN A 314 24.20 -28.04 21.97
C GLN A 314 23.56 -28.93 23.03
N ASN A 315 23.00 -30.07 22.61
CA ASN A 315 22.43 -31.09 23.49
C ASN A 315 21.39 -30.54 24.49
N LEU A 316 20.53 -29.63 24.03
CA LEU A 316 19.40 -29.18 24.83
C LEU A 316 18.48 -30.36 25.14
N PRO A 317 18.04 -30.52 26.40
CA PRO A 317 17.11 -31.57 26.74
C PRO A 317 15.79 -31.38 25.97
N GLU A 318 15.16 -32.49 25.59
CA GLU A 318 13.82 -32.51 25.03
C GLU A 318 12.86 -31.73 25.94
N GLY A 319 12.01 -30.90 25.34
CA GLY A 319 11.11 -30.07 26.11
C GLY A 319 10.62 -28.82 25.40
N GLN A 320 9.92 -27.99 26.17
CA GLN A 320 9.35 -26.73 25.70
C GLN A 320 10.29 -25.57 26.06
N TYR A 321 10.48 -24.68 25.11
CA TYR A 321 11.29 -23.48 25.25
C TYR A 321 10.49 -22.27 24.76
N GLU A 322 10.75 -21.11 25.34
CA GLU A 322 10.14 -19.86 24.93
C GLU A 322 11.20 -18.96 24.27
N LEU A 323 10.99 -18.64 23.00
CA LEU A 323 11.75 -17.63 22.28
C LEU A 323 11.08 -16.27 22.48
N ILE A 324 11.83 -15.28 22.93
CA ILE A 324 11.37 -13.92 23.21
C ILE A 324 12.23 -12.93 22.41
N LEU A 325 11.57 -12.08 21.65
CA LEU A 325 12.14 -10.96 20.91
C LEU A 325 11.77 -9.65 21.61
N THR A 326 12.74 -8.76 21.82
CA THR A 326 12.54 -7.48 22.53
C THR A 326 12.90 -6.29 21.63
N ASP A 327 11.95 -5.39 21.44
CA ASP A 327 12.15 -4.12 20.73
C ASP A 327 12.65 -3.01 21.67
N ILE A 328 13.29 -1.99 21.10
CA ILE A 328 13.77 -0.81 21.84
C ILE A 328 12.67 -0.10 22.65
N SER A 329 11.41 -0.19 22.21
CA SER A 329 10.26 0.36 22.93
C SER A 329 9.86 -0.44 24.18
N GLY A 330 10.48 -1.60 24.42
CA GLY A 330 10.14 -2.52 25.50
C GLY A 330 9.04 -3.52 25.14
N ILE A 331 8.46 -3.45 23.95
CA ILE A 331 7.51 -4.46 23.46
C ILE A 331 8.25 -5.78 23.28
N THR A 332 7.58 -6.87 23.68
CA THR A 332 8.09 -8.23 23.50
C THR A 332 7.15 -9.07 22.64
N TRP A 333 7.72 -9.96 21.84
CA TRP A 333 7.00 -10.96 21.06
C TRP A 333 7.57 -12.33 21.37
N ASN A 334 6.71 -13.32 21.61
CA ASN A 334 7.14 -14.65 22.02
C ASN A 334 6.59 -15.77 21.14
N LYS A 335 7.31 -16.89 21.15
CA LYS A 335 6.93 -18.13 20.46
C LYS A 335 7.46 -19.33 21.22
N ASN A 336 6.60 -20.31 21.44
CA ASN A 336 7.01 -21.58 22.01
C ASN A 336 7.68 -22.45 20.94
N ILE A 337 8.77 -23.10 21.33
CA ILE A 337 9.54 -24.05 20.53
C ILE A 337 9.50 -25.38 21.28
N THR A 338 9.19 -26.46 20.57
CA THR A 338 9.31 -27.82 21.09
C THR A 338 10.57 -28.43 20.51
N ILE A 339 11.46 -28.91 21.38
CA ILE A 339 12.62 -29.72 20.99
C ILE A 339 12.23 -31.16 21.27
N GLU A 340 12.21 -31.96 20.21
CA GLU A 340 11.95 -33.40 20.22
C GLU A 340 13.23 -34.22 20.29
#